data_AF-A0A7W0R8P2-F1
#
_entry.id   AF-A0A7W0R8P2-F1
#
_cell.length_a   1.000
_cell.length_b   1.000
_cell.length_c   1.000
_cell.angle_alpha   90.00
_cell.angle_beta   90.00
_cell.angle_gamma   90.00
#
_symmetry.space_group_name_H-M   'P 1'
#
loop_
_entity.id
_entity.type
_entity.pdbx_description
1 polymer ?
#
loop_
_entity_poly.entity_id
_entity_poly.type
_entity_poly.pdbx_seq_one_letter_code
_entity_poly.pdbx_strand_id
1 'polypeptide(L)'
;MKGLRISKLFGRNGIITFESNGAFVIARGRGLPRVMFPGFTDMRGYQAMYRDFARSIRDGRVPEMSLERAIEDQRVMERVYGTIT
;
A
#
# COMPACT_ATOMS: atom_id res chain seq x y z
N MET A 1 9.29 14.68 9.21
CA MET A 1 9.28 13.57 8.23
C MET A 1 10.43 12.63 8.59
N LYS A 2 10.17 11.36 8.89
CA LYS A 2 11.23 10.37 9.18
C LYS A 2 11.82 9.85 7.87
N GLY A 3 12.88 10.50 7.36
CA GLY A 3 13.81 9.99 6.33
C GLY A 3 13.24 9.50 4.99
N LEU A 4 14.14 9.21 4.06
CA LEU A 4 13.84 8.46 2.84
C LEU A 4 13.70 6.97 3.22
N ARG A 5 12.55 6.34 2.97
CA ARG A 5 12.38 4.90 3.20
C ARG A 5 12.06 4.21 1.89
N ILE A 6 12.97 3.35 1.43
CA ILE A 6 12.80 2.58 0.20
C ILE A 6 12.30 1.18 0.57
N SER A 7 11.23 0.75 -0.08
CA SER A 7 10.65 -0.59 0.05
C SER A 7 10.64 -1.32 -1.30
N LYS A 8 10.64 -2.65 -1.25
CA LYS A 8 10.61 -3.50 -2.45
C LYS A 8 9.60 -4.62 -2.31
N LEU A 9 8.88 -4.89 -3.40
CA LEU A 9 8.07 -6.08 -3.60
C LEU A 9 8.74 -6.94 -4.67
N PHE A 10 9.09 -8.17 -4.31
CA PHE A 10 9.71 -9.13 -5.21
C PHE A 10 8.64 -10.08 -5.74
N GLY A 11 8.50 -10.13 -7.06
CA GLY A 11 7.67 -11.09 -7.76
C GLY A 11 8.52 -12.04 -8.61
N ARG A 12 7.91 -13.14 -9.07
CA ARG A 12 8.59 -14.15 -9.91
C ARG A 12 9.18 -13.57 -11.20
N ASN A 13 8.52 -12.56 -11.79
CA ASN A 13 8.86 -11.99 -13.10
C ASN A 13 9.28 -10.51 -13.03
N GLY A 14 9.56 -9.98 -11.83
CA GLY A 14 9.88 -8.57 -11.67
C GLY A 14 9.91 -8.09 -10.23
N ILE A 15 10.38 -6.86 -10.05
CA ILE A 15 10.55 -6.20 -8.76
C ILE A 15 9.92 -4.81 -8.86
N ILE A 16 9.08 -4.48 -7.88
CA ILE A 16 8.58 -3.11 -7.69
C ILE A 16 9.37 -2.48 -6.55
N THR A 17 10.06 -1.39 -6.83
CA THR A 17 10.77 -0.58 -5.82
C THR A 17 10.02 0.74 -5.66
N PHE A 18 9.71 1.13 -4.43
CA PHE A 18 8.97 2.35 -4.18
C PHE A 18 9.44 3.03 -2.92
N GLU A 19 9.27 4.35 -2.91
CA GLU A 19 9.49 5.16 -1.71
C GLU A 19 8.23 5.10 -0.84
N SER A 20 8.38 4.80 0.45
CA SER A 20 7.27 4.49 1.37
C SER A 20 6.38 5.68 1.71
N ASN A 21 6.82 6.91 1.45
CA ASN A 21 5.96 8.10 1.53
C ASN A 21 5.22 8.38 0.22
N GLY A 22 5.43 7.56 -0.82
CA GLY A 22 4.74 7.65 -2.10
C GLY A 22 5.43 8.57 -3.12
N ALA A 23 6.71 8.91 -2.93
CA ALA A 23 7.42 9.81 -3.85
C ALA A 23 7.57 9.25 -5.26
N PHE A 24 7.89 7.96 -5.40
CA PHE A 24 8.06 7.32 -6.69
C PHE A 24 7.89 5.79 -6.59
N VAL A 25 7.59 5.18 -7.74
CA VAL A 25 7.53 3.74 -7.94
C VAL A 25 8.31 3.38 -9.21
N ILE A 26 9.16 2.37 -9.12
CA ILE A 26 9.93 1.82 -10.24
C ILE A 26 9.59 0.34 -10.36
N ALA A 27 8.98 -0.05 -11.47
CA ALA A 27 8.70 -1.44 -11.80
C ALA A 27 9.75 -1.95 -12.81
N ARG A 28 10.44 -3.03 -12.45
CA ARG A 28 11.41 -3.74 -13.30
C ARG A 28 10.94 -5.17 -13.53
N GLY A 29 11.03 -5.69 -14.75
CA GLY A 29 10.59 -7.04 -15.09
C GLY A 29 11.07 -7.44 -16.47
N ARG A 30 10.29 -8.24 -17.20
CA ARG A 30 10.59 -8.60 -18.59
C ARG A 30 10.32 -7.40 -19.50
N GLY A 31 11.38 -6.65 -19.83
CA GLY A 31 11.32 -5.45 -20.67
C GLY A 31 11.98 -4.22 -20.02
N LEU A 32 11.74 -3.03 -20.58
CA LEU A 32 12.30 -1.78 -20.05
C LEU A 32 11.65 -1.40 -18.70
N PRO A 33 12.42 -0.84 -17.76
CA PRO A 33 11.89 -0.32 -16.49
C PRO A 33 10.82 0.75 -16.71
N ARG A 34 9.75 0.71 -15.91
CA ARG A 34 8.72 1.76 -15.87
C ARG A 34 8.84 2.55 -14.58
N VAL A 35 8.90 3.88 -14.71
CA VAL A 35 8.89 4.81 -13.58
C VAL A 35 7.51 5.47 -13.50
N MET A 36 6.91 5.46 -12.32
CA MET A 36 5.61 6.05 -12.03
C MET A 36 5.75 7.01 -10.86
N PHE A 37 5.16 8.20 -11.01
CA PHE A 37 5.05 9.19 -9.95
C PHE A 37 3.58 9.25 -9.52
N PRO A 38 3.22 8.85 -8.29
CA PRO A 38 1.83 8.82 -7.81
C PRO A 38 1.09 10.17 -7.80
N GLY A 39 1.74 11.26 -8.23
CA GLY A 39 1.23 12.63 -8.15
C GLY A 39 1.29 13.18 -6.72
N PHE A 40 1.41 14.49 -6.55
CA PHE A 40 1.56 15.10 -5.20
C PHE A 40 0.26 15.09 -4.37
N THR A 41 -0.89 14.92 -5.01
CA THR A 41 -2.22 15.09 -4.40
C THR A 41 -2.76 13.84 -3.72
N ASP A 42 -2.28 12.65 -4.11
CA ASP A 42 -2.73 11.36 -3.54
C ASP A 42 -1.56 10.37 -3.37
N MET A 43 -0.36 10.86 -3.01
CA MET A 43 0.86 10.06 -2.90
C MET A 43 0.71 8.81 -2.03
N ARG A 44 -0.10 8.92 -0.97
CA ARG A 44 -0.36 7.86 0.00
C ARG A 44 -1.64 7.08 -0.27
N GLY A 45 -2.39 7.41 -1.32
CA GLY A 45 -3.64 6.74 -1.69
C GLY A 45 -4.85 7.09 -0.79
N TYR A 46 -4.78 8.14 0.03
CA TYR A 46 -5.89 8.56 0.89
C TYR A 46 -7.15 8.91 0.10
N GLN A 47 -7.04 9.56 -1.06
CA GLN A 47 -8.22 9.87 -1.88
C GLN A 47 -8.81 8.58 -2.45
N ALA A 48 -7.99 7.62 -2.87
CA ALA A 48 -8.47 6.32 -3.33
C ALA A 48 -9.23 5.57 -2.22
N MET A 49 -8.68 5.53 -1.01
CA MET A 49 -9.33 4.94 0.16
C MET A 49 -10.66 5.64 0.49
N TYR A 50 -10.68 6.97 0.46
CA TYR A 50 -11.91 7.73 0.73
C TYR A 50 -12.97 7.52 -0.35
N ARG A 51 -12.56 7.42 -1.63
CA ARG A 51 -13.47 7.09 -2.73
C ARG A 51 -14.09 5.70 -2.56
N ASP A 52 -13.31 4.72 -2.11
CA ASP A 52 -13.82 3.37 -1.80
C ASP A 52 -14.87 3.43 -0.68
N PHE A 53 -14.56 4.11 0.43
CA PHE A 53 -15.46 4.28 1.57
C PHE A 53 -16.76 5.02 1.19
N ALA A 54 -16.66 6.16 0.50
CA ALA A 54 -17.84 6.90 0.05
C ALA A 54 -18.70 6.09 -0.94
N ARG A 55 -18.07 5.23 -1.76
CA ARG A 55 -18.79 4.31 -2.64
C ARG A 55 -19.44 3.17 -1.84
N SER A 56 -18.76 2.63 -0.82
CA SER A 56 -19.30 1.53 -0.01
C SER A 56 -20.58 1.92 0.72
N ILE A 57 -20.64 3.15 1.25
CA ILE A 57 -21.86 3.72 1.85
C ILE A 57 -22.99 3.81 0.83
N ARG A 58 -22.71 4.35 -0.37
CA ARG A 58 -23.73 4.54 -1.41
C ARG A 58 -24.28 3.23 -1.96
N ASP A 59 -23.41 2.24 -2.14
CA ASP A 59 -23.76 0.97 -2.79
C ASP A 59 -24.17 -0.11 -1.77
N GLY A 60 -24.13 0.19 -0.46
CA GLY A 60 -24.45 -0.78 0.60
C GLY A 60 -23.51 -1.97 0.67
N ARG A 61 -22.27 -1.84 0.16
CA ARG A 61 -21.26 -2.90 0.16
C ARG A 61 -20.25 -2.71 1.28
N VAL A 62 -19.53 -3.78 1.60
CA VAL A 62 -18.38 -3.73 2.50
C VAL A 62 -17.21 -2.99 1.80
N PRO A 63 -16.54 -2.01 2.47
CA PRO A 63 -15.35 -1.38 1.93
C PRO A 63 -14.20 -2.40 1.83
N GLU A 64 -13.23 -2.15 0.94
CA GLU A 64 -12.08 -3.04 0.79
C GLU A 64 -11.27 -3.14 2.09
N MET A 65 -11.18 -2.03 2.82
CA MET A 65 -10.62 -1.99 4.17
C MET A 65 -11.74 -1.97 5.21
N SER A 66 -12.29 -3.15 5.52
CA SER A 66 -13.29 -3.30 6.58
C SER A 66 -12.67 -3.29 7.99
N LEU A 67 -13.51 -3.11 9.01
CA LEU A 67 -13.08 -3.19 10.41
C LEU A 67 -12.52 -4.58 10.74
N GLU A 68 -13.17 -5.63 10.25
CA GLU A 68 -12.75 -7.02 10.43
C GLU A 68 -11.36 -7.25 9.83
N ARG A 69 -11.11 -6.69 8.64
CA ARG A 69 -9.81 -6.72 7.97
C ARG A 69 -8.74 -5.99 8.78
N ALA A 70 -9.07 -4.81 9.30
CA ALA A 70 -8.17 -4.02 10.14
C ALA A 70 -7.79 -4.76 11.44
N ILE A 71 -8.75 -5.44 12.07
CA ILE A 71 -8.51 -6.27 13.26
C ILE A 71 -7.61 -7.46 12.92
N GLU A 72 -7.84 -8.11 11.77
CA GLU A 72 -7.00 -9.22 11.30
C GLU A 72 -5.55 -8.78 11.09
N ASP A 73 -5.34 -7.64 10.42
CA ASP A 73 -4.02 -7.06 10.18
C ASP A 73 -3.30 -6.72 11.51
N GLN A 74 -4.02 -6.14 12.47
CA GLN A 74 -3.49 -5.83 13.80
C GLN A 74 -3.04 -7.10 14.54
N ARG A 75 -3.84 -8.18 14.49
CA ARG A 75 -3.47 -9.48 15.09
C ARG A 75 -2.26 -10.12 14.42
N VAL A 76 -2.05 -9.90 13.13
CA VAL A 76 -0.81 -10.34 12.45
C VAL A 76 0.38 -9.59 13.03
N MET A 77 0.29 -8.27 13.17
CA MET A 77 1.37 -7.46 13.73
C MET A 77 1.70 -7.88 15.17
N GLU A 78 0.69 -8.06 16.02
CA GLU A 78 0.88 -8.50 17.41
C GLU A 78 1.61 -9.84 17.50
N ARG A 79 1.29 -10.81 16.65
CA ARG A 79 1.99 -12.10 16.60
C ARG A 79 3.46 -11.95 16.21
N VAL A 80 3.75 -11.14 15.18
CA VAL A 80 5.12 -10.89 14.74
C VAL A 80 5.94 -10.23 15.85
N TYR A 81 5.40 -9.18 16.48
CA TYR A 81 6.10 -8.49 17.57
C TYR A 81 6.24 -9.34 18.83
N GLY A 82 5.24 -10.16 19.17
CA GLY A 82 5.31 -11.07 20.31
C GLY A 82 6.31 -12.22 20.15
N THR A 83 6.76 -12.50 18.94
CA THR A 83 7.78 -13.53 18.65
C THR A 83 9.22 -12.98 18.72
N ILE A 84 9.39 -11.65 18.75
CA ILE A 84 10.70 -10.98 18.77
C ILE A 84 11.18 -10.72 20.22
N THR A 85 10.46 -11.23 21.22
CA THR A 85 10.86 -11.19 22.65
C THR A 85 11.48 -12.53 23.05
#